data_AF-A0A972IJA7-F1
#
_entry.id   AF-A0A972IJA7-F1
#
_cell.length_a   1.000
_cell.length_b   1.000
_cell.length_c   1.000
_cell.angle_alpha   90.00
_cell.angle_beta   90.00
_cell.angle_gamma   90.00
#
_symmetry.space_group_name_H-M   'P 1'
#
loop_
_entity.id
_entity.type
_entity.pdbx_description
1 polymer ?
#
loop_
_entity_poly.entity_id
_entity_poly.type
_entity_poly.pdbx_seq_one_letter_code
_entity_poly.pdbx_strand_id
1 'polypeptide(L)'
;MESNEQIVRQCRLAFDFVQKLYMEVSYFIKEVEGLLLEEDFVIGRPSGYQISSRGSSGLEPVHVNMWLLKKLAVFFAPSDKIRLDKGQTRLSIEKPAKALYLRVILHDEKAAQPMIHAGVLYDIQKDPSSKWPTKFEQAMQHIEYHDEKMFRGNLESLDYKGSRISFKGHLISMPLFEVNNSDTILIRIVKPCIELYARYQGD
;
A
#
# COMPACT_ATOMS: atom_id res chain seq x y z
N MET A 1 25.99 -28.13 18.06
CA MET A 1 25.73 -27.87 16.62
C MET A 1 24.40 -28.52 16.31
N GLU A 2 23.43 -27.75 15.79
CA GLU A 2 22.20 -28.36 15.25
C GLU A 2 22.58 -29.40 14.18
N SER A 3 21.82 -30.49 14.08
CA SER A 3 22.08 -31.49 13.04
C SER A 3 21.83 -30.87 11.65
N ASN A 4 22.55 -31.33 10.63
CA ASN A 4 22.32 -30.86 9.26
C ASN A 4 20.85 -31.03 8.83
N GLU A 5 20.16 -32.08 9.32
CA GLU A 5 18.74 -32.30 9.08
C GLU A 5 17.85 -31.22 9.74
N GLN A 6 18.20 -30.78 10.95
CA GLN A 6 17.51 -29.70 11.63
C GLN A 6 17.67 -28.38 10.87
N ILE A 7 18.88 -28.05 10.42
CA ILE A 7 19.14 -26.82 9.64
C ILE A 7 18.32 -26.82 8.34
N VAL A 8 18.35 -27.92 7.58
CA VAL A 8 17.57 -28.06 6.35
C VAL A 8 16.07 -27.89 6.62
N ARG A 9 15.57 -28.46 7.71
CA ARG A 9 14.16 -28.31 8.11
C ARG A 9 13.82 -26.86 8.47
N GLN A 10 14.66 -26.16 9.23
CA GLN A 10 14.43 -24.76 9.60
C GLN A 10 14.43 -23.85 8.38
N CYS A 11 15.34 -24.06 7.43
CA CYS A 11 15.33 -23.33 6.17
C CYS A 11 14.00 -23.50 5.42
N ARG A 12 13.50 -24.74 5.28
CA ARG A 12 12.21 -25.00 4.63
C ARG A 12 11.06 -24.31 5.35
N LEU A 13 10.97 -24.46 6.67
CA LEU A 13 9.92 -23.84 7.48
C LEU A 13 9.92 -22.30 7.36
N ALA A 14 11.09 -21.67 7.31
CA ALA A 14 11.20 -20.23 7.13
C ALA A 14 10.64 -19.77 5.77
N PHE A 15 11.00 -20.44 4.67
CA PHE A 15 10.49 -20.11 3.35
C PHE A 15 8.98 -20.38 3.22
N ASP A 16 8.51 -21.53 3.73
CA ASP A 16 7.08 -21.86 3.75
C ASP A 16 6.28 -20.82 4.53
N PHE A 17 6.79 -20.37 5.67
CA PHE A 17 6.14 -19.36 6.49
C PHE A 17 6.06 -18.01 5.78
N VAL A 18 7.16 -17.54 5.18
CA VAL A 18 7.18 -16.26 4.43
C VAL A 18 6.24 -16.32 3.23
N GLN A 19 6.24 -17.42 2.48
CA GLN A 19 5.33 -17.59 1.35
C GLN A 19 3.87 -17.59 1.79
N LYS A 20 3.54 -18.33 2.86
CA LYS A 20 2.18 -18.33 3.42
C LYS A 20 1.78 -16.92 3.87
N LEU A 21 2.65 -16.21 4.59
CA LEU A 21 2.39 -14.84 5.02
C LEU A 21 2.05 -13.91 3.84
N TYR A 22 2.84 -13.94 2.75
CA TYR A 22 2.55 -13.13 1.57
C TYR A 22 1.25 -13.54 0.87
N MET A 23 0.92 -14.83 0.86
CA MET A 23 -0.33 -15.33 0.28
C MET A 23 -1.55 -14.84 1.08
N GLU A 24 -1.50 -14.92 2.41
CA GLU A 24 -2.58 -14.41 3.28
C GLU A 24 -2.78 -12.90 3.11
N VAL A 25 -1.69 -12.13 3.00
CA VAL A 25 -1.77 -10.68 2.74
C VAL A 25 -2.39 -10.40 1.37
N SER A 26 -2.06 -11.19 0.36
CA SER A 26 -2.66 -11.08 -0.97
C SER A 26 -4.16 -11.35 -0.93
N TYR A 27 -4.60 -12.40 -0.22
CA TYR A 27 -6.02 -12.69 -0.02
C TYR A 27 -6.74 -11.59 0.74
N PHE A 28 -6.11 -11.04 1.78
CA PHE A 28 -6.64 -9.88 2.50
C PHE A 28 -6.85 -8.67 1.57
N ILE A 29 -5.86 -8.32 0.74
CA ILE A 29 -5.99 -7.22 -0.24
C ILE A 29 -7.09 -7.52 -1.26
N LYS A 30 -7.23 -8.78 -1.68
CA LYS A 30 -8.29 -9.22 -2.61
C LYS A 30 -9.68 -9.12 -2.02
N GLU A 31 -9.84 -9.45 -0.75
CA GLU A 31 -11.11 -9.30 -0.04
C GLU A 31 -11.50 -7.81 0.07
N VAL A 32 -10.53 -6.95 0.39
CA VAL A 32 -10.73 -5.48 0.36
C VAL A 32 -11.10 -5.00 -1.04
N GLU A 33 -10.44 -5.49 -2.10
CA GLU A 33 -10.79 -5.17 -3.49
C GLU A 33 -12.23 -5.58 -3.81
N GLY A 34 -12.64 -6.79 -3.42
CA GLY A 34 -14.00 -7.30 -3.67
C GLY A 34 -15.08 -6.42 -3.03
N LEU A 35 -14.91 -6.07 -1.75
CA LEU A 35 -15.83 -5.20 -1.03
C LEU A 35 -15.86 -3.77 -1.59
N LEU A 36 -14.72 -3.23 -2.02
CA LEU A 36 -14.65 -1.90 -2.64
C LEU A 36 -15.24 -1.88 -4.05
N LEU A 37 -15.20 -3.01 -4.77
CA LEU A 37 -15.82 -3.12 -6.09
C LEU A 37 -17.34 -2.98 -6.03
N GLU A 38 -17.97 -3.45 -4.96
CA GLU A 38 -19.42 -3.26 -4.71
C GLU A 38 -19.78 -1.77 -4.56
N GLU A 39 -18.81 -0.94 -4.18
CA GLU A 39 -18.92 0.51 -3.98
C GLU A 39 -18.34 1.31 -5.16
N ASP A 40 -18.13 0.66 -6.31
CA ASP A 40 -17.62 1.23 -7.57
C ASP A 40 -16.18 1.79 -7.49
N PHE A 41 -15.36 1.25 -6.59
CA PHE A 41 -13.92 1.50 -6.55
C PHE A 41 -13.14 0.34 -7.19
N VAL A 42 -12.11 0.68 -7.96
CA VAL A 42 -11.22 -0.31 -8.58
C VAL A 42 -9.77 -0.09 -8.17
N ILE A 43 -9.03 -1.20 -8.04
CA ILE A 43 -7.62 -1.17 -7.63
C ILE A 43 -6.72 -0.57 -8.71
N GLY A 44 -5.76 0.25 -8.28
CA GLY A 44 -4.67 0.74 -9.10
C GLY A 44 -3.64 -0.33 -9.43
N ARG A 45 -3.27 -0.45 -10.70
CA ARG A 45 -2.41 -1.48 -11.29
C ARG A 45 -1.26 -0.82 -12.06
N PRO A 46 -0.07 -0.61 -11.45
CA PRO A 46 1.07 0.07 -12.08
C PRO A 46 1.60 -0.65 -13.32
N SER A 47 1.71 -1.98 -13.26
CA SER A 47 2.13 -2.85 -14.37
C SER A 47 1.57 -4.25 -14.14
N GLY A 48 0.43 -4.59 -14.73
CA GLY A 48 -0.32 -5.79 -14.35
C GLY A 48 -0.81 -5.71 -12.89
N TYR A 49 -1.08 -6.87 -12.28
CA TYR A 49 -1.67 -6.95 -10.95
C TYR A 49 -0.61 -6.89 -9.83
N GLN A 50 0.14 -5.78 -9.81
CA GLN A 50 1.29 -5.57 -8.90
C GLN A 50 0.92 -4.72 -7.68
N ILE A 51 1.51 -5.09 -6.53
CA ILE A 51 1.55 -4.25 -5.32
C ILE A 51 2.76 -3.30 -5.37
N SER A 52 2.70 -2.21 -4.62
CA SER A 52 3.85 -1.31 -4.42
C SER A 52 4.59 -1.71 -3.14
N SER A 53 5.90 -1.89 -3.26
CA SER A 53 6.76 -2.26 -2.15
C SER A 53 8.18 -1.78 -2.41
N ARG A 54 8.97 -1.62 -1.35
CA ARG A 54 10.42 -1.35 -1.44
C ARG A 54 11.20 -2.65 -1.22
N GLY A 55 12.14 -2.95 -2.11
CA GLY A 55 13.03 -4.10 -2.00
C GLY A 55 14.42 -3.85 -2.63
N SER A 56 15.35 -4.79 -2.47
CA SER A 56 16.68 -4.76 -3.08
C SER A 56 17.21 -6.16 -3.37
N SER A 57 18.22 -6.26 -4.25
CA SER A 57 19.01 -7.47 -4.51
C SER A 57 20.52 -7.26 -4.28
N GLY A 58 20.90 -6.11 -3.70
CA GLY A 58 22.30 -5.82 -3.36
C GLY A 58 22.83 -6.68 -2.21
N LEU A 59 24.15 -6.91 -2.20
CA LEU A 59 24.82 -7.77 -1.22
C LEU A 59 25.31 -6.99 0.01
N GLU A 60 25.29 -5.66 -0.01
CA GLU A 60 25.62 -4.85 1.16
C GLU A 60 24.61 -5.15 2.29
N PRO A 61 25.03 -5.22 3.58
CA PRO A 61 24.13 -5.58 4.68
C PRO A 61 22.84 -4.75 4.76
N VAL A 62 22.93 -3.45 4.43
CA VAL A 62 21.77 -2.55 4.35
C VAL A 62 20.77 -2.96 3.25
N HIS A 63 21.24 -3.57 2.17
CA HIS A 63 20.43 -4.07 1.07
C HIS A 63 19.86 -5.46 1.35
N VAL A 64 20.60 -6.33 2.05
CA VAL A 64 20.12 -7.64 2.50
C VAL A 64 18.87 -7.49 3.37
N ASN A 65 18.83 -6.48 4.24
CA ASN A 65 17.65 -6.15 5.05
C ASN A 65 16.41 -5.72 4.23
N MET A 66 16.56 -5.48 2.92
CA MET A 66 15.48 -5.14 1.98
C MET A 66 15.13 -6.30 1.03
N TRP A 67 15.71 -7.50 1.18
CA TRP A 67 15.38 -8.64 0.32
C TRP A 67 13.95 -9.17 0.55
N LEU A 68 13.42 -8.98 1.76
CA LEU A 68 12.05 -9.36 2.10
C LEU A 68 11.10 -8.17 1.93
N LEU A 69 9.89 -8.46 1.44
CA LEU A 69 8.81 -7.48 1.34
C LEU A 69 8.23 -7.25 2.73
N LYS A 70 8.60 -6.12 3.32
CA LYS A 70 8.16 -5.73 4.68
C LYS A 70 6.91 -4.87 4.67
N LYS A 71 6.70 -4.11 3.60
CA LYS A 71 5.61 -3.15 3.45
C LYS A 71 5.03 -3.28 2.05
N LEU A 72 3.70 -3.41 1.98
CA LEU A 72 2.94 -3.57 0.75
C LEU A 72 1.88 -2.48 0.71
N ALA A 73 1.73 -1.80 -0.42
CA ALA A 73 0.73 -0.78 -0.60
C ALA A 73 -0.01 -0.93 -1.92
N VAL A 74 -1.30 -0.61 -1.88
CA VAL A 74 -2.20 -0.51 -3.02
C VAL A 74 -3.06 0.74 -2.85
N PHE A 75 -3.68 1.19 -3.93
CA PHE A 75 -4.68 2.24 -3.87
C PHE A 75 -5.89 1.85 -4.69
N PHE A 76 -7.02 2.50 -4.42
CA PHE A 76 -8.26 2.32 -5.14
C PHE A 76 -8.81 3.70 -5.54
N ALA A 77 -9.46 3.77 -6.69
CA ALA A 77 -10.11 4.98 -7.17
C ALA A 77 -11.48 4.62 -7.76
N PRO A 78 -12.44 5.57 -7.77
CA PRO A 78 -13.73 5.34 -8.42
C PRO A 78 -13.54 4.95 -9.88
N SER A 79 -14.34 4.01 -10.37
CA SER A 79 -14.20 3.43 -11.71
C SER A 79 -14.27 4.48 -12.82
N ASP A 80 -15.00 5.57 -12.61
CA ASP A 80 -15.11 6.69 -13.56
C ASP A 80 -13.86 7.60 -13.60
N LYS A 81 -13.01 7.58 -12.57
CA LYS A 81 -11.78 8.39 -12.47
C LYS A 81 -10.53 7.68 -12.97
N ILE A 82 -10.56 6.34 -13.04
CA ILE A 82 -9.39 5.53 -13.37
C ILE A 82 -9.65 4.68 -14.61
N ARG A 83 -8.76 4.81 -15.60
CA ARG A 83 -8.92 4.12 -16.89
C ARG A 83 -8.10 2.84 -16.94
N LEU A 84 -8.65 1.78 -17.53
CA LEU A 84 -7.90 0.58 -17.87
C LEU A 84 -7.30 0.71 -19.28
N ASP A 85 -6.00 0.53 -19.41
CA ASP A 85 -5.27 0.57 -20.69
C ASP A 85 -4.23 -0.56 -20.70
N LYS A 86 -4.39 -1.52 -21.63
CA LYS A 86 -3.46 -2.65 -21.85
C LYS A 86 -3.05 -3.39 -20.57
N GLY A 87 -4.01 -3.66 -19.68
CA GLY A 87 -3.78 -4.40 -18.43
C GLY A 87 -3.16 -3.57 -17.30
N GLN A 88 -2.96 -2.27 -17.50
CA GLN A 88 -2.60 -1.31 -16.46
C GLN A 88 -3.77 -0.38 -16.19
N THR A 89 -3.81 0.20 -15.01
CA THR A 89 -4.69 1.34 -14.77
C THR A 89 -3.95 2.66 -14.93
N ARG A 90 -4.72 3.73 -15.08
CA ARG A 90 -4.24 5.09 -15.14
C ARG A 90 -5.17 6.04 -14.40
N LEU A 91 -4.77 6.43 -13.20
CA LEU A 91 -5.32 7.58 -12.50
C LEU A 91 -4.53 8.83 -12.88
N SER A 92 -5.20 9.80 -13.52
CA SER A 92 -4.57 11.07 -13.92
C SER A 92 -4.24 11.91 -12.70
N ILE A 93 -3.07 12.56 -12.71
CA ILE A 93 -2.59 13.50 -11.68
C ILE A 93 -2.19 14.85 -12.28
N GLU A 94 -2.67 15.14 -13.50
CA GLU A 94 -2.57 16.46 -14.13
C GLU A 94 -3.51 17.49 -13.47
N LYS A 95 -4.56 16.99 -12.83
CA LYS A 95 -5.43 17.72 -11.90
C LYS A 95 -5.33 17.04 -10.53
N PRO A 96 -5.70 17.73 -9.44
CA PRO A 96 -5.75 17.12 -8.12
C PRO A 96 -6.56 15.82 -8.17
N ALA A 97 -5.94 14.73 -7.75
CA ALA A 97 -6.60 13.43 -7.70
C ALA A 97 -6.84 13.01 -6.26
N LYS A 98 -7.72 12.01 -6.11
CA LYS A 98 -8.08 11.43 -4.83
C LYS A 98 -8.19 9.92 -4.96
N ALA A 99 -7.65 9.20 -3.99
CA ALA A 99 -7.64 7.74 -3.97
C ALA A 99 -7.78 7.23 -2.54
N LEU A 100 -8.43 6.07 -2.39
CA LEU A 100 -8.27 5.26 -1.20
C LEU A 100 -6.88 4.62 -1.21
N TYR A 101 -6.22 4.58 -0.07
CA TYR A 101 -4.89 4.01 0.08
C TYR A 101 -4.92 2.96 1.17
N LEU A 102 -4.35 1.79 0.88
CA LEU A 102 -4.21 0.67 1.81
C LEU A 102 -2.76 0.26 1.86
N ARG A 103 -2.24 0.11 3.07
CA ARG A 103 -0.86 -0.29 3.32
C ARG A 103 -0.81 -1.34 4.42
N VAL A 104 -0.16 -2.45 4.12
CA VAL A 104 0.12 -3.53 5.07
C VAL A 104 1.60 -3.50 5.44
N ILE A 105 1.88 -3.37 6.73
CA ILE A 105 3.21 -3.31 7.31
C ILE A 105 3.44 -4.61 8.06
N LEU A 106 4.19 -5.54 7.47
CA LEU A 106 4.54 -6.82 8.07
C LEU A 106 5.69 -6.69 9.07
N HIS A 107 6.58 -5.73 8.83
CA HIS A 107 7.70 -5.46 9.73
C HIS A 107 8.13 -4.00 9.63
N ASP A 108 8.29 -3.37 10.78
CA ASP A 108 8.87 -2.03 10.96
C ASP A 108 9.59 -2.03 12.31
N GLU A 109 10.80 -1.47 12.36
CA GLU A 109 11.61 -1.40 13.59
C GLU A 109 10.92 -0.66 14.73
N LYS A 110 9.97 0.24 14.40
CA LYS A 110 9.22 1.05 15.36
C LYS A 110 7.85 0.46 15.72
N ALA A 111 7.40 -0.59 15.01
CA ALA A 111 6.10 -1.19 15.25
C ALA A 111 6.24 -2.44 16.13
N ALA A 112 5.40 -2.54 17.17
CA ALA A 112 5.38 -3.70 18.06
C ALA A 112 4.82 -4.98 17.40
N GLN A 113 4.04 -4.82 16.32
CA GLN A 113 3.38 -5.90 15.59
C GLN A 113 3.05 -5.46 14.16
N PRO A 114 2.65 -6.39 13.26
CA PRO A 114 2.18 -6.03 11.93
C PRO A 114 0.94 -5.12 11.96
N MET A 115 0.93 -4.09 11.11
CA MET A 115 -0.09 -3.04 11.09
C MET A 115 -0.72 -2.90 9.71
N ILE A 116 -1.94 -2.36 9.68
CA ILE A 116 -2.63 -1.86 8.49
C ILE A 116 -2.79 -0.36 8.65
N HIS A 117 -2.38 0.42 7.64
CA HIS A 117 -2.78 1.81 7.49
C HIS A 117 -3.73 1.91 6.29
N ALA A 118 -4.90 2.48 6.48
CA ALA A 118 -5.91 2.59 5.42
C ALA A 118 -6.63 3.93 5.50
N GLY A 119 -7.04 4.51 4.38
CA GLY A 119 -7.81 5.75 4.37
C GLY A 119 -7.77 6.45 3.03
N VAL A 120 -7.76 7.77 3.04
CA VAL A 120 -7.80 8.59 1.83
C VAL A 120 -6.50 9.39 1.65
N LEU A 121 -6.01 9.40 0.41
CA LEU A 121 -5.06 10.39 -0.08
C LEU A 121 -5.81 11.34 -1.02
N TYR A 122 -5.63 12.64 -0.84
CA TYR A 122 -6.31 13.70 -1.60
C TYR A 122 -5.34 14.83 -1.91
N ASP A 123 -5.76 15.78 -2.76
CA ASP A 123 -4.87 16.79 -3.36
C ASP A 123 -3.62 16.16 -4.00
N ILE A 124 -3.76 14.96 -4.58
CA ILE A 124 -2.66 14.23 -5.21
C ILE A 124 -2.30 14.94 -6.51
N GLN A 125 -1.12 15.53 -6.58
CA GLN A 125 -0.68 16.35 -7.70
C GLN A 125 0.78 16.12 -8.01
N LYS A 126 1.12 15.98 -9.29
CA LYS A 126 2.53 16.01 -9.70
C LYS A 126 3.07 17.45 -9.60
N ASP A 127 4.37 17.56 -9.39
CA ASP A 127 5.05 18.84 -9.55
C ASP A 127 4.95 19.29 -11.03
N PRO A 128 4.55 20.55 -11.32
CA PRO A 128 4.38 21.03 -12.70
C PRO A 128 5.65 20.98 -13.55
N SER A 129 6.83 21.11 -12.91
CA SER A 129 8.12 21.03 -13.59
C SER A 129 8.60 19.60 -13.84
N SER A 130 7.97 18.61 -13.20
CA SER A 130 8.38 17.23 -13.29
C SER A 130 7.74 16.50 -14.49
N LYS A 131 8.58 15.82 -15.28
CA LYS A 131 8.12 14.94 -16.37
C LYS A 131 7.58 13.60 -15.89
N TRP A 132 7.83 13.26 -14.62
CA TRP A 132 7.41 12.01 -13.99
C TRP A 132 7.02 12.27 -12.52
N PRO A 133 5.98 11.65 -11.96
CA PRO A 133 5.14 10.60 -12.54
C PRO A 133 4.10 11.15 -13.51
N THR A 134 3.66 10.33 -14.48
CA THR A 134 2.60 10.69 -15.45
C THR A 134 1.22 10.16 -15.06
N LYS A 135 1.17 9.32 -14.03
CA LYS A 135 -0.03 8.71 -13.44
C LYS A 135 0.25 8.34 -11.99
N PHE A 136 -0.79 8.25 -11.15
CA PHE A 136 -0.60 8.01 -9.72
C PHE A 136 0.06 6.66 -9.42
N GLU A 137 -0.21 5.63 -10.22
CA GLU A 137 0.37 4.29 -10.05
C GLU A 137 1.90 4.31 -10.06
N GLN A 138 2.52 5.19 -10.84
CA GLN A 138 3.98 5.35 -10.87
C GLN A 138 4.49 6.03 -9.60
N ALA A 139 3.69 6.94 -9.04
CA ALA A 139 4.03 7.65 -7.81
C ALA A 139 4.04 6.74 -6.58
N MET A 140 3.29 5.64 -6.58
CA MET A 140 3.25 4.70 -5.45
C MET A 140 4.63 4.13 -5.12
N GLN A 141 5.48 3.86 -6.13
CA GLN A 141 6.86 3.46 -5.88
C GLN A 141 7.65 4.59 -5.17
N HIS A 142 7.49 5.84 -5.63
CA HIS A 142 8.09 7.00 -4.98
C HIS A 142 7.65 7.13 -3.52
N ILE A 143 6.38 6.82 -3.24
CA ILE A 143 5.82 6.80 -1.89
C ILE A 143 6.56 5.79 -1.00
N GLU A 144 6.71 4.55 -1.46
CA GLU A 144 7.41 3.52 -0.67
C GLU A 144 8.91 3.80 -0.50
N TYR A 145 9.57 4.48 -1.45
CA TYR A 145 10.96 4.91 -1.29
C TYR A 145 11.15 6.00 -0.24
N HIS A 146 10.17 6.88 -0.07
CA HIS A 146 10.20 8.00 0.87
C HIS A 146 9.33 7.77 2.12
N ASP A 147 9.03 6.52 2.41
CA ASP A 147 8.21 6.03 3.54
C ASP A 147 8.46 6.80 4.85
N GLU A 148 9.71 6.86 5.31
CA GLU A 148 10.05 7.50 6.58
C GLU A 148 9.70 8.99 6.63
N LYS A 149 9.75 9.68 5.49
CA LYS A 149 9.39 11.11 5.40
C LYS A 149 7.87 11.29 5.35
N MET A 150 7.16 10.33 4.77
CA MET A 150 5.71 10.42 4.53
C MET A 150 4.89 9.96 5.72
N PHE A 151 5.28 8.89 6.41
CA PHE A 151 4.42 8.20 7.39
C PHE A 151 4.92 8.27 8.84
N ARG A 152 5.98 9.06 9.12
CA ARG A 152 6.49 9.26 10.49
C ARG A 152 5.64 10.24 11.32
N GLY A 153 4.78 11.02 10.67
CA GLY A 153 3.93 12.03 11.31
C GLY A 153 2.55 11.52 11.73
N ASN A 154 1.64 12.46 11.98
CA ASN A 154 0.24 12.14 12.27
C ASN A 154 -0.46 11.57 11.03
N LEU A 155 -0.82 10.29 11.07
CA LEU A 155 -1.51 9.59 9.98
C LEU A 155 -2.88 10.18 9.67
N GLU A 156 -3.55 10.80 10.65
CA GLU A 156 -4.86 11.46 10.47
C GLU A 156 -4.74 12.82 9.76
N SER A 157 -3.53 13.34 9.58
CA SER A 157 -3.28 14.64 8.93
C SER A 157 -1.92 14.66 8.24
N LEU A 158 -1.77 13.84 7.20
CA LEU A 158 -0.61 13.84 6.34
C LEU A 158 -0.61 15.07 5.44
N ASP A 159 0.53 15.76 5.36
CA ASP A 159 0.82 16.80 4.38
C ASP A 159 2.23 16.55 3.83
N TYR A 160 2.30 15.91 2.66
CA TYR A 160 3.55 15.58 2.02
C TYR A 160 3.79 16.48 0.81
N LYS A 161 4.95 17.16 0.82
CA LYS A 161 5.49 17.91 -0.31
C LYS A 161 6.83 17.34 -0.74
N GLY A 162 6.81 16.60 -1.85
CA GLY A 162 7.99 16.05 -2.50
C GLY A 162 8.43 16.88 -3.70
N SER A 163 9.58 16.52 -4.27
CA SER A 163 10.11 17.15 -5.49
C SER A 163 9.39 16.75 -6.78
N ARG A 164 8.52 15.73 -6.73
CA ARG A 164 7.83 15.18 -7.90
C ARG A 164 6.33 15.03 -7.72
N ILE A 165 5.89 14.84 -6.48
CA ILE A 165 4.48 14.66 -6.13
C ILE A 165 4.24 15.27 -4.75
N SER A 166 3.04 15.81 -4.57
CA SER A 166 2.49 16.21 -3.28
C SER A 166 1.12 15.58 -3.09
N PHE A 167 0.75 15.38 -1.83
CA PHE A 167 -0.59 14.94 -1.45
C PHE A 167 -0.82 15.26 0.03
N LYS A 168 -2.09 15.30 0.39
CA LYS A 168 -2.55 15.23 1.78
C LYS A 168 -3.18 13.87 2.03
N GLY A 169 -3.37 13.51 3.29
CA GLY A 169 -4.01 12.25 3.62
C GLY A 169 -4.54 12.16 5.03
N HIS A 170 -5.50 11.27 5.19
CA HIS A 170 -6.04 10.84 6.47
C HIS A 170 -6.13 9.32 6.46
N LEU A 171 -5.31 8.67 7.27
CA LEU A 171 -5.23 7.23 7.40
C LEU A 171 -5.53 6.82 8.84
N ILE A 172 -6.36 5.80 8.99
CA ILE A 172 -6.53 5.05 10.24
C ILE A 172 -5.48 3.95 10.32
N SER A 173 -5.09 3.58 11.55
CA SER A 173 -4.11 2.53 11.82
C SER A 173 -4.71 1.48 12.75
N MET A 174 -4.46 0.19 12.45
CA MET A 174 -4.88 -0.92 13.28
C MET A 174 -3.93 -2.12 13.14
N PRO A 175 -3.85 -3.01 14.13
CA PRO A 175 -3.09 -4.25 14.00
C PRO A 175 -3.65 -5.15 12.91
N LEU A 176 -2.78 -5.75 12.09
CA LEU A 176 -3.18 -6.64 10.99
C LEU A 176 -4.04 -7.82 11.50
N PHE A 177 -3.67 -8.39 12.64
CA PHE A 177 -4.33 -9.60 13.17
C PHE A 177 -5.65 -9.32 13.91
N GLU A 178 -6.05 -8.05 14.07
CA GLU A 178 -7.40 -7.71 14.52
C GLU A 178 -8.46 -7.78 13.41
N VAL A 179 -8.03 -7.97 12.16
CA VAL A 179 -8.89 -8.07 10.98
C VAL A 179 -8.74 -9.48 10.41
N ASN A 180 -9.72 -10.35 10.68
CA ASN A 180 -9.60 -11.79 10.42
C ASN A 180 -10.74 -12.40 9.59
N ASN A 181 -11.71 -11.58 9.17
CA ASN A 181 -12.83 -11.99 8.32
C ASN A 181 -13.42 -10.80 7.55
N SER A 182 -14.27 -11.09 6.55
CA SER A 182 -14.89 -10.08 5.68
C SER A 182 -15.70 -9.03 6.44
N ASP A 183 -16.43 -9.40 7.50
CA ASP A 183 -17.20 -8.43 8.30
C ASP A 183 -16.29 -7.42 8.99
N THR A 184 -15.19 -7.90 9.57
CA THR A 184 -14.19 -7.03 10.22
C THR A 184 -13.50 -6.13 9.21
N ILE A 185 -13.20 -6.63 8.00
CA ILE A 185 -12.66 -5.82 6.89
C ILE A 185 -13.65 -4.72 6.50
N LEU A 186 -14.92 -5.07 6.32
CA LEU A 186 -15.96 -4.15 5.92
C LEU A 186 -16.13 -3.01 6.95
N ILE A 187 -16.29 -3.38 8.23
CA ILE A 187 -16.61 -2.43 9.31
C ILE A 187 -15.39 -1.58 9.70
N ARG A 188 -14.20 -2.17 9.76
CA ARG A 188 -13.00 -1.47 10.26
C ARG A 188 -12.18 -0.79 9.19
N ILE A 189 -12.27 -1.23 7.93
CA ILE A 189 -11.44 -0.72 6.84
C ILE A 189 -12.32 -0.06 5.78
N VAL A 190 -13.18 -0.82 5.10
CA VAL A 190 -13.86 -0.36 3.88
C VAL A 190 -14.80 0.81 4.18
N LYS A 191 -15.73 0.66 5.12
CA LYS A 191 -16.69 1.73 5.48
C LYS A 191 -15.99 3.00 5.96
N PRO A 192 -15.06 2.95 6.94
CA PRO A 192 -14.31 4.13 7.36
C PRO A 192 -13.52 4.79 6.22
N CYS A 193 -12.91 4.01 5.33
CA CYS A 193 -12.20 4.54 4.17
C CYS A 193 -13.13 5.30 3.22
N ILE A 194 -14.31 4.76 2.92
CA ILE A 194 -15.32 5.41 2.07
C ILE A 194 -15.85 6.68 2.74
N GLU A 195 -16.13 6.64 4.04
CA GLU A 195 -16.54 7.83 4.80
C GLU A 195 -15.49 8.94 4.76
N LEU A 196 -14.20 8.58 4.93
CA LEU A 196 -13.09 9.52 4.76
C LEU A 196 -13.02 10.05 3.32
N TYR A 197 -13.16 9.18 2.32
CA TYR A 197 -13.18 9.59 0.92
C TYR A 197 -14.31 10.57 0.61
N ALA A 198 -15.49 10.40 1.20
CA ALA A 198 -16.62 11.31 1.03
C ALA A 198 -16.40 12.65 1.76
N ARG A 199 -15.76 12.62 2.94
CA ARG A 199 -15.49 13.81 3.77
C ARG A 199 -14.49 14.77 3.12
N TYR A 200 -13.43 14.24 2.52
CA TYR A 200 -12.39 15.05 1.91
C TYR A 200 -12.69 15.26 0.43
N GLN A 201 -13.02 16.50 0.03
CA GLN A 201 -13.17 16.83 -1.38
C GLN A 201 -11.78 16.84 -2.05
N GLY A 202 -11.71 16.24 -3.24
CA GLY A 202 -10.69 16.59 -4.22
C GLY A 202 -11.40 17.45 -5.24
N ASP A 203 -10.96 18.69 -5.42
CA ASP A 203 -11.58 19.64 -6.34
C ASP A 203 -11.68 19.10 -7.79
#